data_AF-A0A2V7CYT6-F1
#
_entry.id   AF-A0A2V7CYT6-F1
#
_cell.length_a   1.000
_cell.length_b   1.000
_cell.length_c   1.000
_cell.angle_alpha   90.00
_cell.angle_beta   90.00
_cell.angle_gamma   90.00
#
_symmetry.space_group_name_H-M   'P 1'
#
loop_
_entity.id
_entity.type
_entity.pdbx_description
1 polymer ?
#
loop_
_entity_poly.entity_id
_entity_poly.type
_entity_poly.pdbx_seq_one_letter_code
_entity_poly.pdbx_strand_id
1 'polypeptide(L)'
;MTRSAGLTVTPAMDTVAIQQADYVTNQHALRVAATSTGSTAALQVFVTSTGELIGRLKHYDGNRYSGQFTWPVNPQNITVRSSLCGSATKAVTSK
;
A
#
# COMPACT_ATOMS: atom_id res chain seq x y z
N MET A 1 -30.55 -33.18 17.86
CA MET A 1 -29.93 -31.86 18.14
C MET A 1 -28.74 -31.70 17.20
N THR A 2 -28.91 -31.05 16.05
CA THR A 2 -27.79 -30.77 15.14
C THR A 2 -27.16 -29.45 15.57
N ARG A 3 -25.95 -29.49 16.14
CA ARG A 3 -25.22 -28.28 16.54
C ARG A 3 -24.37 -27.83 15.35
N SER A 4 -24.79 -26.78 14.67
CA SER A 4 -23.97 -26.11 13.66
C SER A 4 -22.94 -25.25 14.38
N ALA A 5 -21.66 -25.59 14.27
CA ALA A 5 -20.57 -24.70 14.68
C ALA A 5 -20.40 -23.65 13.57
N GLY A 6 -20.58 -22.37 13.91
CA GLY A 6 -20.20 -21.28 13.01
C GLY A 6 -18.69 -21.23 12.91
N LEU A 7 -18.13 -21.72 11.80
CA LEU A 7 -16.72 -21.53 11.50
C LEU A 7 -16.55 -20.09 10.98
N THR A 8 -16.29 -19.16 11.88
CA THR A 8 -15.87 -17.81 11.49
C THR A 8 -14.44 -17.91 10.98
N VAL A 9 -14.28 -18.21 9.69
CA VAL A 9 -12.99 -18.01 9.01
C VAL A 9 -12.83 -16.51 8.88
N THR A 10 -12.15 -15.88 9.84
CA THR A 10 -11.60 -14.56 9.62
C THR A 10 -10.55 -14.74 8.53
N PRO A 11 -10.77 -14.25 7.29
CA PRO A 11 -9.70 -14.31 6.30
C PRO A 11 -8.51 -13.58 6.91
N ALA A 12 -7.32 -14.18 6.84
CA ALA A 12 -6.11 -13.55 7.32
C ALA A 12 -6.00 -12.19 6.63
N MET A 13 -6.28 -11.12 7.38
CA MET A 13 -6.28 -9.77 6.85
C MET A 13 -4.85 -9.44 6.47
N ASP A 14 -4.65 -9.07 5.22
CA ASP A 14 -3.30 -8.72 4.78
C ASP A 14 -2.83 -7.48 5.56
N THR A 15 -1.65 -7.57 6.15
CA THR A 15 -1.04 -6.47 6.88
C THR A 15 -0.09 -5.75 5.95
N VAL A 16 -0.45 -4.53 5.56
CA VAL A 16 0.40 -3.64 4.78
C VAL A 16 1.20 -2.74 5.73
N ALA A 17 2.49 -2.60 5.51
CA ALA A 17 3.33 -1.64 6.24
C ALA A 17 4.15 -0.80 5.25
N ILE A 18 3.99 0.52 5.29
CA ILE A 18 4.73 1.43 4.42
C ILE A 18 6.08 1.74 5.06
N GLN A 19 7.15 1.23 4.48
CA GLN A 19 8.51 1.44 4.96
C GLN A 19 9.03 2.81 4.52
N GLN A 20 8.80 3.16 3.25
CA GLN A 20 9.33 4.37 2.63
C GLN A 20 8.25 5.12 1.84
N ALA A 21 8.25 6.44 1.96
CA ALA A 21 7.36 7.34 1.24
C ALA A 21 8.11 8.69 1.10
N ASP A 22 8.94 8.80 0.08
CA ASP A 22 9.73 10.01 -0.19
C ASP A 22 9.28 10.65 -1.50
N TYR A 23 9.12 11.96 -1.51
CA TYR A 23 8.81 12.72 -2.71
C TYR A 23 9.99 13.64 -3.06
N VAL A 24 10.64 13.36 -4.18
CA VAL A 24 11.73 14.18 -4.71
C VAL A 24 11.12 15.30 -5.53
N THR A 25 11.06 16.49 -4.92
CA THR A 25 10.40 17.67 -5.49
C THR A 25 11.00 18.08 -6.84
N ASN A 26 12.33 18.13 -6.92
CA ASN A 26 13.07 18.51 -8.14
C ASN A 26 12.86 17.56 -9.33
N GLN A 27 12.41 16.33 -9.09
CA GLN A 27 12.21 15.30 -10.13
C GLN A 27 10.74 14.92 -10.31
N HIS A 28 9.82 15.52 -9.54
CA HIS A 28 8.42 15.11 -9.47
C HIS A 28 8.26 13.59 -9.31
N ALA A 29 9.09 13.00 -8.45
CA ALA A 29 9.21 11.56 -8.30
C ALA A 29 8.82 11.12 -6.88
N LEU A 30 7.73 10.36 -6.78
CA LEU A 30 7.29 9.72 -5.55
C LEU A 30 7.86 8.31 -5.47
N ARG A 31 8.68 8.05 -4.45
CA ARG A 31 9.22 6.74 -4.12
C ARG A 31 8.46 6.15 -2.96
N VAL A 32 7.90 4.98 -3.19
CA VAL A 32 7.12 4.25 -2.19
C VAL A 32 7.67 2.84 -2.07
N ALA A 33 7.95 2.44 -0.83
CA ALA A 33 8.26 1.05 -0.50
C ALA A 33 7.33 0.59 0.62
N ALA A 34 6.72 -0.56 0.43
CA ALA A 34 5.82 -1.18 1.37
C ALA A 34 6.11 -2.67 1.49
N THR A 35 5.64 -3.27 2.56
CA THR A 35 5.65 -4.71 2.79
C THR A 35 4.22 -5.17 3.02
N SER A 36 3.88 -6.38 2.55
CA SER A 36 2.59 -7.00 2.76
C SER A 36 2.77 -8.48 3.11
N THR A 37 1.93 -8.98 4.01
CA THR A 37 1.93 -10.40 4.41
C THR A 37 1.38 -11.33 3.32
N GLY A 38 0.61 -10.79 2.37
CA GLY A 38 0.15 -11.48 1.19
C GLY A 38 1.20 -11.47 0.09
N SER A 39 1.91 -12.58 -0.11
CA SER A 39 2.96 -12.70 -1.13
C SER A 39 2.43 -12.61 -2.57
N THR A 40 1.11 -12.68 -2.78
CA THR A 40 0.44 -12.53 -4.08
C THR A 40 -0.42 -11.26 -4.16
N ALA A 41 -0.35 -10.39 -3.15
CA ALA A 41 -1.20 -9.21 -3.07
C ALA A 41 -0.83 -8.15 -4.12
N ALA A 42 -1.84 -7.48 -4.65
CA ALA A 42 -1.63 -6.26 -5.44
C ALA A 42 -1.65 -5.05 -4.51
N LEU A 43 -0.51 -4.39 -4.32
CA LEU A 43 -0.47 -3.11 -3.59
C LEU A 43 -0.62 -1.93 -4.55
N GLN A 44 -1.60 -1.08 -4.27
CA GLN A 44 -1.89 0.14 -5.00
C GLN A 44 -1.73 1.35 -4.09
N VAL A 45 -1.10 2.40 -4.59
CA VAL A 45 -0.84 3.64 -3.87
C VAL A 45 -1.86 4.69 -4.28
N PHE A 46 -2.50 5.30 -3.30
CA PHE A 46 -3.49 6.36 -3.47
C PHE A 46 -3.05 7.61 -2.70
N VAL A 47 -3.46 8.77 -3.18
CA VAL A 47 -3.40 10.02 -2.41
C VAL A 47 -4.45 9.96 -1.31
N THR A 48 -4.08 10.20 -0.05
CA THR A 48 -5.03 10.12 1.07
C THR A 48 -6.11 11.20 1.01
N SER A 49 -5.75 12.40 0.56
CA SER A 49 -6.67 13.55 0.50
C SER A 49 -7.73 13.40 -0.62
N THR A 50 -7.29 13.05 -1.84
CA THR A 50 -8.17 13.00 -3.02
C THR A 50 -8.68 11.59 -3.34
N GLY A 51 -8.04 10.54 -2.81
CA GLY A 51 -8.34 9.16 -3.17
C GLY A 51 -7.84 8.77 -4.57
N GLU A 52 -7.06 9.64 -5.22
CA GLU A 52 -6.58 9.40 -6.58
C GLU A 52 -5.51 8.30 -6.61
N LEU A 53 -5.60 7.39 -7.59
CA LEU A 53 -4.63 6.31 -7.77
C LEU A 53 -3.34 6.88 -8.36
N ILE A 54 -2.26 6.80 -7.60
CA ILE A 54 -0.91 7.18 -8.05
C ILE A 54 -0.33 6.07 -8.93
N GLY A 55 -0.51 4.81 -8.52
CA GLY A 55 -0.04 3.66 -9.27
C GLY A 55 0.06 2.39 -8.44
N ARG A 56 0.45 1.29 -9.09
CA ARG A 56 0.61 -0.02 -8.47
C ARG A 56 2.07 -0.28 -8.12
N LEU A 57 2.35 -0.74 -6.90
CA LEU A 57 3.69 -1.15 -6.51
C LEU A 57 4.08 -2.45 -7.22
N LYS A 58 5.33 -2.51 -7.64
CA LYS A 58 5.92 -3.74 -8.17
C LYS A 58 6.24 -4.65 -7.00
N HIS A 59 5.81 -5.91 -7.10
CA HIS A 59 6.18 -6.96 -6.18
C HIS A 59 7.62 -7.41 -6.46
N TYR A 60 8.37 -7.60 -5.39
CA TYR A 60 9.73 -8.14 -5.40
C TYR A 60 9.74 -9.43 -4.59
N ASP A 61 10.78 -10.25 -4.74
CA ASP A 61 10.89 -11.54 -4.03
C ASP A 61 10.56 -11.42 -2.53
N GLY A 62 9.69 -12.32 -2.05
CA GLY A 62 9.16 -12.31 -0.69
C GLY A 62 7.94 -11.40 -0.51
N ASN A 63 7.99 -10.57 0.54
CA ASN A 63 6.87 -9.74 1.02
C ASN A 63 7.08 -8.23 0.77
N ARG A 64 8.02 -7.89 -0.13
CA ARG A 64 8.44 -6.51 -0.38
C ARG A 64 7.84 -5.99 -1.68
N TYR A 65 7.41 -4.75 -1.64
CA TYR A 65 6.82 -4.02 -2.74
C TYR A 65 7.48 -2.66 -2.86
N SER A 66 7.85 -2.24 -4.06
CA SER A 66 8.33 -0.88 -4.26
C SER A 66 7.92 -0.33 -5.61
N GLY A 67 7.89 0.98 -5.71
CA GLY A 67 7.52 1.70 -6.91
C GLY A 67 8.05 3.11 -6.86
N GLN A 68 8.45 3.60 -8.03
CA GLN A 68 8.72 5.01 -8.26
C GLN A 68 7.68 5.50 -9.27
N PHE A 69 6.97 6.55 -8.92
CA PHE A 69 5.92 7.12 -9.74
C PHE A 69 6.24 8.58 -10.03
N THR A 70 6.01 9.00 -11.26
CA THR A 70 6.04 10.42 -11.60
C THR A 70 4.72 11.04 -11.17
N TRP A 71 4.78 12.00 -10.26
CA TRP A 71 3.60 12.62 -9.67
C TRP A 71 3.83 14.13 -9.52
N PRO A 72 2.93 15.00 -10.00
CA PRO A 72 3.23 16.42 -10.22
C PRO A 72 3.38 17.25 -8.94
N VAL A 73 2.68 16.87 -7.86
CA VAL A 73 2.62 17.65 -6.60
C VAL A 73 2.78 16.74 -5.40
N ASN A 74 3.47 17.17 -4.33
CA ASN A 74 3.59 16.33 -3.14
C ASN A 74 2.19 16.03 -2.53
N PRO A 75 1.75 14.76 -2.46
CA PRO A 75 0.43 14.41 -1.93
C PRO A 75 0.31 14.56 -0.41
N GLN A 76 1.41 14.87 0.30
CA GLN A 76 1.54 14.95 1.78
C GLN A 76 1.29 13.63 2.52
N ASN A 77 0.23 12.91 2.17
CA ASN A 77 -0.15 11.63 2.75
C ASN A 77 -0.55 10.67 1.64
N ILE A 78 -0.07 9.44 1.73
CA ILE A 78 -0.43 8.36 0.82
C ILE A 78 -1.04 7.20 1.59
N THR A 79 -1.97 6.52 0.93
CA THR A 79 -2.59 5.30 1.40
C THR A 79 -2.24 4.17 0.44
N VAL A 80 -1.61 3.12 0.95
CA VAL A 80 -1.35 1.89 0.20
C VAL A 80 -2.43 0.89 0.54
N ARG A 81 -3.13 0.38 -0.47
CA ARG A 81 -4.18 -0.64 -0.32
C ARG A 81 -3.77 -1.93 -1.00
N SER A 82 -4.02 -3.03 -0.32
CA SER A 82 -3.87 -4.39 -0.80
C SER A 82 -5.19 -4.91 -1.35
N SER A 83 -5.10 -5.73 -2.39
CA SER A 83 -6.24 -6.52 -2.90
C SER A 83 -6.76 -7.53 -1.88
N LEU A 84 -5.99 -7.85 -0.84
CA LEU A 84 -6.35 -8.79 0.24
C LEU A 84 -6.89 -8.07 1.49
N CYS A 85 -7.59 -6.95 1.29
CA CYS A 85 -8.25 -6.16 2.33
C CYS A 85 -7.30 -5.47 3.34
N GLY A 86 -6.00 -5.46 3.09
CA GLY A 86 -5.01 -4.70 3.87
C GLY A 86 -4.89 -3.24 3.43
N SER A 87 -4.60 -2.33 4.36
CA SER A 87 -4.28 -0.95 4.01
C SER A 87 -3.39 -0.29 5.05
N ALA A 88 -2.55 0.65 4.62
CA ALA A 88 -1.74 1.49 5.49
C ALA A 88 -1.69 2.92 4.95
N THR A 89 -1.55 3.89 5.85
CA THR A 89 -1.38 5.31 5.49
C THR A 89 -0.08 5.81 6.08
N LYS A 90 0.65 6.64 5.32
CA LYS A 90 1.90 7.25 5.77
C LYS A 90 2.05 8.65 5.22
N ALA A 91 2.64 9.53 6.03
CA ALA A 91 3.05 10.86 5.59
C ALA A 91 4.25 10.73 4.63
N VAL A 92 4.23 11.54 3.58
CA VAL A 92 5.27 11.61 2.56
C VAL A 92 6.31 12.64 2.98
N THR A 93 7.57 12.20 3.07
CA THR A 93 8.69 13.08 3.34
C THR A 93 9.13 13.74 2.03
N SER A 94 9.10 15.07 1.96
CA SER A 94 9.68 15.79 0.83
C SER A 94 11.20 15.81 0.92
N LYS A 95 11.85 15.54 -0.20
CA LYS A 95 13.30 15.59 -0.40
C LYS A 95 13.63 16.58 -1.52
#